data_AF-A0A1I4BI87-F1
#
_entry.id   AF-A0A1I4BI87-F1
#
_cell.length_a   1.000
_cell.length_b   1.000
_cell.length_c   1.000
_cell.angle_alpha   90.00
_cell.angle_beta   90.00
_cell.angle_gamma   90.00
#
_symmetry.space_group_name_H-M   'P 1'
#
loop_
_entity.id
_entity.type
_entity.pdbx_description
1 polymer ?
#
loop_
_entity_poly.entity_id
_entity_poly.type
_entity_poly.pdbx_seq_one_letter_code
_entity_poly.pdbx_strand_id
1 'polypeptide(L)'
;MNMLLVSIIVYMAGMLLIGYYAYKRTSNLSDYMLGGRTLGPAVTALSAGASDMSGWLMMGLPGAMYAQGLSASWIAIGLTLGAYANWLYVAPRLRTYTEVANNSITIPSFLENRFGDGSRMLRLVSALVIMIFFTFYVSSGLVSGGVLFENTFHLSYTSGLWIVGLVTIAYTLFGGFLAVSWTDAVQGS
;
A
#
# COMPACT_ATOMS: atom_id res chain seq x y z
N MET A 1 -16.66 -12.82 -25.40
CA MET A 1 -16.19 -12.28 -24.10
C MET A 1 -15.80 -10.83 -24.33
N ASN A 2 -16.32 -9.89 -23.53
CA ASN A 2 -16.00 -8.46 -23.67
C ASN A 2 -14.48 -8.26 -23.49
N MET A 3 -13.85 -7.44 -24.35
CA MET A 3 -12.41 -7.17 -24.32
C MET A 3 -11.95 -6.66 -22.94
N LEU A 4 -12.78 -5.85 -22.27
CA LEU A 4 -12.53 -5.38 -20.91
C LEU A 4 -12.41 -6.54 -19.91
N LEU A 5 -13.28 -7.55 -20.05
CA LEU A 5 -13.36 -8.68 -19.14
C LEU A 5 -12.15 -9.62 -19.32
N VAL A 6 -11.67 -9.77 -20.56
CA VAL A 6 -10.40 -10.46 -20.82
C VAL A 6 -9.23 -9.71 -20.19
N SER A 7 -9.16 -8.39 -20.39
CA SER A 7 -8.08 -7.57 -19.83
C SER A 7 -8.00 -7.64 -18.32
N ILE A 8 -9.14 -7.55 -17.60
CA ILE A 8 -9.14 -7.60 -16.13
C ILE A 8 -8.76 -8.99 -15.61
N ILE A 9 -9.16 -10.07 -16.28
CA ILE A 9 -8.76 -11.44 -15.92
C ILE A 9 -7.25 -11.60 -16.10
N VAL A 10 -6.70 -11.16 -17.25
CA VAL A 10 -5.26 -11.23 -17.52
C VAL A 10 -4.48 -10.42 -16.49
N TYR A 11 -4.96 -9.22 -16.16
CA TYR A 11 -4.37 -8.39 -15.12
C TYR A 11 -4.37 -9.12 -13.77
N MET A 12 -5.52 -9.60 -13.28
CA MET A 12 -5.62 -10.30 -12.00
C MET A 12 -4.77 -11.56 -11.94
N ALA A 13 -4.72 -12.34 -13.04
CA ALA A 13 -3.84 -13.49 -13.15
C ALA A 13 -2.36 -13.07 -13.06
N GLY A 14 -1.96 -11.99 -13.72
CA GLY A 14 -0.62 -11.41 -13.63
C GLY A 14 -0.24 -11.06 -12.18
N MET A 15 -1.14 -10.42 -11.44
CA MET A 15 -0.92 -10.07 -10.04
C MET A 15 -0.72 -11.31 -9.15
N LEU A 16 -1.53 -12.35 -9.35
CA LEU A 16 -1.38 -13.62 -8.65
C LEU A 16 -0.06 -14.32 -9.00
N LEU A 17 0.38 -14.28 -10.27
CA LEU A 17 1.67 -14.83 -10.68
C LEU A 17 2.83 -14.10 -10.01
N ILE A 18 2.80 -12.77 -9.95
CA ILE A 18 3.78 -11.97 -9.22
C ILE A 18 3.82 -12.39 -7.74
N GLY A 19 2.64 -12.50 -7.12
CA GLY A 19 2.50 -12.99 -5.74
C GLY A 19 3.11 -14.37 -5.52
N TYR A 20 2.89 -15.30 -6.45
CA TYR A 20 3.46 -16.64 -6.40
C TYR A 20 4.99 -16.66 -6.57
N TYR A 21 5.54 -15.87 -7.49
CA TYR A 21 7.00 -15.74 -7.65
C TYR A 21 7.65 -15.14 -6.41
N ALA A 22 7.00 -14.15 -5.80
CA ALA A 22 7.45 -13.54 -4.56
C ALA A 22 7.40 -14.54 -3.40
N TYR A 23 6.32 -15.31 -3.28
CA TYR A 23 6.19 -16.37 -2.27
C TYR A 23 7.36 -17.35 -2.31
N LYS A 24 7.79 -17.78 -3.50
CA LYS A 24 8.96 -18.66 -3.66
C LYS A 24 10.28 -18.04 -3.19
N ARG A 25 10.36 -16.71 -3.07
CA ARG A 25 11.54 -15.98 -2.61
C ARG A 25 11.47 -15.59 -1.13
N THR A 26 10.35 -15.88 -0.46
CA THR A 26 10.12 -15.51 0.92
C THR A 26 10.33 -16.73 1.82
N SER A 27 11.45 -16.76 2.54
CA SER A 27 11.83 -17.91 3.37
C SER A 27 11.77 -17.65 4.87
N ASN A 28 11.90 -16.37 5.27
CA ASN A 28 11.97 -15.96 6.67
C ASN A 28 11.21 -14.64 6.89
N LEU A 29 11.11 -14.20 8.16
CA LEU A 29 10.37 -13.00 8.54
C LEU A 29 10.96 -11.72 7.92
N SER A 30 12.28 -11.63 7.76
CA SER A 30 12.92 -10.47 7.13
C SER A 30 12.59 -10.39 5.64
N ASP A 31 12.51 -11.53 4.95
CA ASP A 31 12.03 -11.58 3.56
C ASP A 31 10.57 -11.16 3.48
N TYR A 32 9.74 -11.68 4.38
CA TYR A 32 8.30 -11.41 4.40
C TYR A 32 7.98 -9.94 4.73
N MET A 33 8.70 -9.33 5.66
CA MET A 33 8.44 -7.97 6.15
C MET A 33 9.22 -6.88 5.39
N LEU A 34 10.40 -7.18 4.85
CA LEU A 34 11.29 -6.19 4.23
C LEU A 34 11.76 -6.57 2.82
N GLY A 35 11.28 -7.68 2.26
CA GLY A 35 11.72 -8.16 0.95
C GLY A 35 13.22 -8.45 0.90
N GLY A 36 13.80 -8.88 2.03
CA GLY A 36 15.23 -9.16 2.15
C GLY A 36 16.14 -7.93 2.00
N ARG A 37 15.57 -6.71 1.95
CA ARG A 37 16.29 -5.45 1.63
C ARG A 37 16.99 -5.48 0.26
N THR A 38 16.50 -6.30 -0.67
CA THR A 38 17.10 -6.45 -2.01
C THR A 38 16.40 -5.63 -3.09
N LEU A 39 15.35 -4.87 -2.74
CA LEU A 39 14.62 -4.06 -3.71
C LEU A 39 15.46 -2.88 -4.19
N GLY A 40 15.47 -2.68 -5.51
CA GLY A 40 16.14 -1.54 -6.13
C GLY A 40 15.38 -0.23 -5.93
N PRO A 41 16.04 0.93 -6.07
CA PRO A 41 15.46 2.24 -5.79
C PRO A 41 14.16 2.54 -6.54
N ALA A 42 14.07 2.15 -7.81
CA ALA A 42 12.89 2.39 -8.64
C ALA A 42 11.66 1.63 -8.13
N VAL A 43 11.80 0.35 -7.82
CA VAL A 43 10.71 -0.48 -7.29
C VAL A 43 10.27 0.01 -5.92
N THR A 44 11.21 0.38 -5.05
CA THR A 44 10.88 0.95 -3.74
C THR A 44 10.15 2.29 -3.86
N ALA A 45 10.56 3.17 -4.78
CA ALA A 45 9.92 4.47 -4.99
C ALA A 45 8.51 4.32 -5.56
N LEU A 46 8.33 3.48 -6.59
CA LEU A 46 7.02 3.20 -7.17
C LEU A 46 6.09 2.53 -6.16
N SER A 47 6.59 1.58 -5.36
CA SER A 47 5.81 0.95 -4.31
C SER A 47 5.39 1.93 -3.21
N ALA A 48 6.31 2.77 -2.75
CA ALA A 48 5.97 3.82 -1.79
C ALA A 48 4.93 4.79 -2.35
N GLY A 49 5.04 5.17 -3.62
CA GLY A 49 4.07 6.04 -4.30
C GLY A 49 2.70 5.39 -4.47
N ALA A 50 2.64 4.18 -5.04
CA ALA A 50 1.39 3.46 -5.25
C ALA A 50 0.68 3.11 -3.93
N SER A 51 1.44 2.75 -2.88
CA SER A 51 0.90 2.54 -1.54
C SER A 51 0.28 3.80 -0.93
N ASP A 52 0.78 5.00 -1.27
CA ASP A 52 0.19 6.27 -0.86
C ASP A 52 -1.02 6.63 -1.74
N MET A 53 -0.93 6.36 -3.04
CA MET A 53 -1.95 6.63 -4.06
C MET A 53 -3.07 5.58 -4.06
N SER A 54 -4.05 5.74 -3.16
CA SER A 54 -5.26 4.91 -3.16
C SER A 54 -6.34 5.39 -4.13
N GLY A 55 -7.51 4.73 -4.11
CA GLY A 55 -8.71 5.19 -4.80
C GLY A 55 -9.11 6.64 -4.51
N TRP A 56 -8.61 7.25 -3.42
CA TRP A 56 -8.71 8.68 -3.19
C TRP A 56 -8.10 9.53 -4.32
N LEU A 57 -6.94 9.16 -4.87
CA LEU A 57 -6.33 9.97 -5.93
C LEU A 57 -7.12 9.84 -7.24
N MET A 58 -7.66 8.65 -7.54
CA MET A 58 -8.43 8.42 -8.77
C MET A 58 -9.85 8.97 -8.73
N MET A 59 -10.53 8.92 -7.59
CA MET A 59 -11.92 9.39 -7.47
C MET A 59 -12.07 10.64 -6.60
N GLY A 60 -11.30 10.75 -5.53
CA GLY A 60 -11.37 11.87 -4.58
C GLY A 60 -10.80 13.17 -5.14
N LEU A 61 -9.60 13.15 -5.72
CA LEU A 61 -8.98 14.38 -6.25
C LEU A 61 -9.76 14.95 -7.46
N PRO A 62 -10.15 14.15 -8.49
CA PRO A 62 -11.03 14.66 -9.55
C PRO A 62 -12.39 15.11 -9.03
N GLY A 63 -12.97 14.42 -8.04
CA GLY A 63 -14.21 14.85 -7.38
C GLY A 63 -14.07 16.20 -6.68
N ALA A 64 -12.95 16.43 -5.98
CA ALA A 64 -12.64 17.71 -5.36
C ALA A 64 -12.42 18.82 -6.41
N MET A 65 -11.74 18.52 -7.52
CA MET A 65 -11.57 19.46 -8.62
C MET A 65 -12.89 19.78 -9.33
N TYR A 66 -13.79 18.80 -9.46
CA TYR A 66 -15.13 19.02 -10.00
C TYR A 66 -15.95 19.96 -9.11
N ALA A 67 -15.84 19.82 -7.78
CA ALA A 67 -16.59 20.64 -6.82
C ALA A 67 -15.98 22.03 -6.54
N GLN A 68 -14.64 22.12 -6.45
CA GLN A 68 -13.90 23.33 -6.02
C GLN A 68 -13.13 24.01 -7.17
N GLY A 69 -13.22 23.46 -8.38
CA GLY A 69 -12.50 23.94 -9.55
C GLY A 69 -11.00 23.68 -9.49
N LEU A 70 -10.26 24.41 -10.33
CA LEU A 70 -8.81 24.23 -10.50
C LEU A 70 -7.99 24.50 -9.23
N SER A 71 -8.58 25.20 -8.25
CA SER A 71 -7.95 25.51 -6.97
C SER A 71 -7.52 24.25 -6.21
N ALA A 72 -8.25 23.14 -6.35
CA ALA A 72 -7.92 21.86 -5.72
C ALA A 72 -6.61 21.24 -6.26
N SER A 73 -6.07 21.71 -7.40
CA SER A 73 -4.77 21.26 -7.93
C SER A 73 -3.61 21.54 -6.96
N TRP A 74 -3.76 22.51 -6.05
CA TRP A 74 -2.78 22.76 -4.99
C TRP A 74 -2.55 21.56 -4.08
N ILE A 75 -3.53 20.65 -3.95
CA ILE A 75 -3.37 19.40 -3.21
C ILE A 75 -2.24 18.56 -3.81
N ALA A 76 -2.22 18.41 -5.14
CA ALA A 76 -1.18 17.61 -5.82
C ALA A 76 0.22 18.23 -5.64
N ILE A 77 0.33 19.57 -5.73
CA ILE A 77 1.59 20.29 -5.52
C ILE A 77 2.07 20.12 -4.08
N GLY A 78 1.18 20.31 -3.11
CA GLY A 78 1.47 20.18 -1.68
C GLY A 78 1.91 18.76 -1.31
N LEU A 79 1.22 17.74 -1.83
CA LEU A 79 1.59 16.34 -1.63
C LEU A 79 2.97 16.03 -2.22
N THR A 80 3.25 16.51 -3.43
CA THR A 80 4.55 16.29 -4.08
C THR A 80 5.70 16.90 -3.28
N LEU A 81 5.57 18.17 -2.88
CA LEU A 81 6.59 18.87 -2.10
C LEU A 81 6.73 18.27 -0.68
N GLY A 82 5.61 17.93 -0.05
CA GLY A 82 5.60 17.30 1.27
C GLY A 82 6.25 15.92 1.27
N ALA A 83 5.93 15.09 0.28
CA ALA A 83 6.57 13.78 0.10
C ALA A 83 8.07 13.94 -0.13
N TYR A 84 8.49 14.86 -1.00
CA TYR A 84 9.90 15.15 -1.24
C TYR A 84 10.64 15.58 0.05
N ALA A 85 10.07 16.52 0.81
CA ALA A 85 10.64 16.95 2.08
C ALA A 85 10.71 15.81 3.11
N ASN A 86 9.68 14.98 3.19
CA ASN A 86 9.66 13.81 4.08
C ASN A 86 10.79 12.83 3.73
N TRP A 87 10.98 12.54 2.44
CA TRP A 87 12.06 11.68 1.96
C TRP A 87 13.46 12.27 2.19
N LEU A 88 13.60 13.59 2.11
CA LEU A 88 14.90 14.25 2.33
C LEU A 88 15.28 14.33 3.81
N TYR A 89 14.34 14.68 4.69
CA TYR A 89 14.63 15.02 6.08
C TYR A 89 14.29 13.92 7.08
N VAL A 90 13.18 13.21 6.87
CA VAL A 90 12.64 12.26 7.85
C VAL A 90 13.14 10.85 7.57
N ALA A 91 13.04 10.39 6.31
CA ALA A 91 13.35 9.01 5.95
C ALA A 91 14.79 8.57 6.30
N PRO A 92 15.86 9.35 6.00
CA PRO A 92 17.23 8.92 6.31
C PRO A 92 17.47 8.84 7.82
N ARG A 93 16.98 9.84 8.57
CA ARG A 93 17.10 9.88 10.03
C ARG A 93 16.37 8.72 10.68
N LEU A 94 15.14 8.46 10.25
CA LEU A 94 14.35 7.35 10.75
C LEU A 94 15.06 6.01 10.49
N ARG A 95 15.62 5.83 9.28
CA ARG A 95 16.32 4.59 8.92
C ARG A 95 17.56 4.34 9.78
N THR A 96 18.39 5.35 10.02
CA THR A 96 19.57 5.20 10.89
C THR A 96 19.16 4.90 12.33
N TYR A 97 18.09 5.54 12.81
CA TYR A 97 17.62 5.36 14.19
C TYR A 97 16.98 3.98 14.41
N THR A 98 16.29 3.42 13.41
CA THR A 98 15.72 2.08 13.55
C THR A 98 16.80 1.01 13.70
N GLU A 99 17.98 1.18 13.09
CA GLU A 99 19.11 0.26 13.27
C GLU A 99 19.60 0.22 14.72
N VAL A 100 19.82 1.41 15.30
CA VAL A 100 20.28 1.56 16.69
C VAL A 100 19.20 1.12 17.68
N ALA A 101 17.92 1.31 17.35
CA ALA A 101 16.78 0.89 18.14
C ALA A 101 16.43 -0.59 17.91
N ASN A 102 17.38 -1.50 18.15
CA ASN A 102 17.22 -2.95 18.00
C ASN A 102 16.77 -3.40 16.60
N ASN A 103 17.23 -2.71 15.53
CA ASN A 103 16.84 -2.99 14.15
C ASN A 103 15.30 -3.09 13.99
N SER A 104 14.58 -2.15 14.60
CA SER A 104 13.12 -2.13 14.62
C SER A 104 12.53 -2.09 13.21
N ILE A 105 11.70 -3.09 12.88
CA ILE A 105 11.08 -3.23 11.57
C ILE A 105 9.69 -2.60 11.48
N THR A 106 9.08 -2.21 12.60
CA THR A 106 7.77 -1.55 12.65
C THR A 106 7.84 -0.21 13.39
N ILE A 107 6.92 0.71 13.09
CA ILE A 107 6.82 1.99 13.82
C ILE A 107 6.51 1.78 15.31
N PRO A 108 5.55 0.92 15.72
CA PRO A 108 5.31 0.68 17.14
C PRO A 108 6.53 0.11 17.88
N SER A 109 7.25 -0.84 17.29
CA SER A 109 8.49 -1.36 17.90
C SER A 109 9.60 -0.31 17.94
N PHE A 110 9.68 0.54 16.92
CA PHE A 110 10.63 1.65 16.91
C PHE A 110 10.36 2.62 18.06
N LEU A 111 9.10 3.01 18.28
CA LEU A 111 8.73 3.91 19.38
C LEU A 111 9.03 3.29 20.75
N GLU A 112 8.68 2.02 20.96
CA GLU A 112 9.01 1.28 22.19
C GLU A 112 10.53 1.32 22.49
N ASN A 113 11.35 0.91 21.51
CA ASN A 113 12.80 0.86 21.66
C ASN A 113 13.44 2.25 21.77
N ARG A 114 12.93 3.24 21.02
CA ARG A 114 13.47 4.60 21.00
C ARG A 114 13.28 5.32 22.33
N PHE A 115 12.16 5.06 23.01
CA PHE A 115 11.84 5.68 24.30
C PHE A 115 12.16 4.80 25.51
N GLY A 116 12.66 3.57 25.29
CA GLY A 116 12.99 2.64 26.37
C GLY A 116 11.75 2.23 27.18
N ASP A 117 10.60 2.09 26.51
CA ASP A 117 9.33 1.80 27.18
C ASP A 117 9.27 0.34 27.66
N GLY A 118 9.53 0.13 28.95
CA GLY A 118 9.41 -1.18 29.60
C GLY A 118 7.96 -1.67 29.80
N SER A 119 6.96 -0.78 29.66
CA SER A 119 5.54 -1.12 29.85
C SER A 119 4.86 -1.64 28.58
N ARG A 120 5.49 -1.42 27.41
CA ARG A 120 4.96 -1.72 26.06
C ARG A 120 3.70 -0.94 25.68
N MET A 121 3.33 0.08 26.44
CA MET A 121 2.15 0.89 26.19
C MET A 121 2.26 1.69 24.88
N LEU A 122 3.45 2.23 24.57
CA LEU A 122 3.67 2.93 23.30
C LEU A 122 3.43 2.00 22.12
N ARG A 123 3.96 0.78 22.17
CA ARG A 123 3.74 -0.20 21.12
C ARG A 123 2.25 -0.55 20.97
N LEU A 124 1.56 -0.79 22.07
CA LEU A 124 0.15 -1.20 22.04
C LEU A 124 -0.74 -0.07 21.51
N VAL A 125 -0.59 1.15 22.02
CA VAL A 125 -1.39 2.30 21.59
C VAL A 125 -1.11 2.65 20.14
N SER A 126 0.17 2.72 19.71
CA SER A 126 0.51 3.00 18.32
C SER A 126 0.01 1.90 17.38
N ALA A 127 0.12 0.62 17.76
CA ALA A 127 -0.41 -0.47 16.94
C ALA A 127 -1.94 -0.42 16.81
N LEU A 128 -2.67 -0.10 17.89
CA LEU A 128 -4.12 0.06 17.85
C LEU A 128 -4.54 1.22 16.94
N VAL A 129 -3.89 2.39 17.08
CA VAL A 129 -4.16 3.54 16.22
C VAL A 129 -3.94 3.17 14.76
N ILE A 130 -2.76 2.63 14.42
CA ILE A 130 -2.46 2.20 13.05
C ILE A 130 -3.52 1.22 12.55
N MET A 131 -3.84 0.18 13.32
CA MET A 131 -4.82 -0.84 12.92
C MET A 131 -6.20 -0.25 12.64
N ILE A 132 -6.71 0.66 13.48
CA ILE A 132 -8.02 1.29 13.28
C ILE A 132 -8.02 2.13 11.99
N PHE A 133 -7.05 3.02 11.82
CA PHE A 133 -7.01 3.90 10.64
C PHE A 133 -6.75 3.13 9.35
N PHE A 134 -5.86 2.14 9.36
CA PHE A 134 -5.62 1.28 8.18
C PHE A 134 -6.81 0.39 7.87
N THR A 135 -7.62 -0.01 8.84
CA THR A 135 -8.85 -0.77 8.57
C THR A 135 -9.82 0.06 7.73
N PHE A 136 -10.08 1.31 8.10
CA PHE A 136 -10.93 2.20 7.30
C PHE A 136 -10.34 2.49 5.92
N TYR A 137 -9.02 2.72 5.86
CA TYR A 137 -8.31 2.94 4.61
C TYR A 137 -8.46 1.75 3.64
N VAL A 138 -8.12 0.53 4.08
CA VAL A 138 -8.25 -0.69 3.25
C VAL A 138 -9.71 -0.95 2.89
N SER A 139 -10.64 -0.76 3.82
CA SER A 139 -12.08 -0.90 3.56
C SER A 139 -12.54 0.02 2.43
N SER A 140 -12.13 1.29 2.44
CA SER A 140 -12.44 2.24 1.36
C SER A 140 -11.89 1.81 0.00
N GLY A 141 -10.70 1.19 -0.02
CA GLY A 141 -10.10 0.62 -1.23
C GLY A 141 -10.91 -0.55 -1.79
N LEU A 142 -11.40 -1.44 -0.93
CA LEU A 142 -12.26 -2.55 -1.33
C LEU A 142 -13.62 -2.08 -1.86
N VAL A 143 -14.23 -1.07 -1.22
CA VAL A 143 -15.48 -0.44 -1.69
C VAL A 143 -15.27 0.17 -3.07
N SER A 144 -14.18 0.92 -3.27
CA SER A 144 -13.80 1.47 -4.57
C SER A 144 -13.69 0.38 -5.65
N GLY A 145 -13.08 -0.76 -5.31
CA GLY A 145 -13.01 -1.92 -6.21
C GLY A 145 -14.39 -2.47 -6.58
N GLY A 146 -15.28 -2.67 -5.59
CA GLY A 146 -16.65 -3.14 -5.83
C GLY A 146 -17.44 -2.19 -6.75
N VAL A 147 -17.35 -0.87 -6.50
CA VAL A 147 -18.02 0.17 -7.31
C VAL A 147 -17.47 0.20 -8.73
N LEU A 148 -16.15 0.02 -8.92
CA LEU A 148 -15.55 -0.07 -10.25
C LEU A 148 -16.13 -1.25 -11.04
N PHE A 149 -16.26 -2.40 -10.38
CA PHE A 149 -16.81 -3.61 -10.99
C PHE A 149 -18.29 -3.45 -11.39
N GLU A 150 -19.08 -2.82 -10.53
CA GLU A 150 -20.48 -2.51 -10.78
C GLU A 150 -20.67 -1.58 -11.97
N ASN A 151 -19.93 -0.46 -12.01
CA ASN A 151 -20.10 0.54 -13.06
C ASN A 151 -19.50 0.12 -14.41
N THR A 152 -18.39 -0.62 -14.40
CA THR A 152 -17.64 -0.91 -15.64
C THR A 152 -18.01 -2.25 -16.26
N PHE A 153 -18.27 -3.27 -15.44
CA PHE A 153 -18.50 -4.64 -15.90
C PHE A 153 -19.95 -5.10 -15.72
N HIS A 154 -20.81 -4.25 -15.15
CA HIS A 154 -22.22 -4.55 -14.84
C HIS A 154 -22.39 -5.82 -13.98
N LEU A 155 -21.38 -6.13 -13.17
CA LEU A 155 -21.45 -7.19 -12.16
C LEU A 155 -22.04 -6.63 -10.86
N SER A 156 -22.61 -7.47 -10.01
CA SER A 156 -23.08 -6.99 -8.71
C SER A 156 -21.90 -6.44 -7.89
N TYR A 157 -22.13 -5.34 -7.15
CA TYR A 157 -21.16 -4.77 -6.22
C TYR A 157 -20.52 -5.84 -5.31
N THR A 158 -21.35 -6.74 -4.77
CA THR A 158 -20.90 -7.83 -3.89
C THR A 158 -19.96 -8.79 -4.59
N SER A 159 -20.24 -9.17 -5.84
CA SER A 159 -19.33 -10.01 -6.63
C SER A 159 -18.00 -9.31 -6.89
N GLY A 160 -18.03 -8.04 -7.29
CA GLY A 160 -16.83 -7.22 -7.50
C GLY A 160 -15.97 -7.11 -6.25
N LEU A 161 -16.59 -6.85 -5.10
CA LEU A 161 -15.91 -6.77 -3.80
C LEU A 161 -15.21 -8.08 -3.44
N TRP A 162 -15.87 -9.23 -3.62
CA TRP A 162 -15.26 -10.53 -3.36
C TRP A 162 -14.10 -10.83 -4.30
N ILE A 163 -14.22 -10.52 -5.58
CA ILE A 163 -13.16 -10.75 -6.57
C ILE A 163 -11.92 -9.91 -6.20
N VAL A 164 -12.09 -8.61 -6.03
CA VAL A 164 -10.99 -7.70 -5.67
C VAL A 164 -10.39 -8.09 -4.32
N GLY A 165 -11.23 -8.34 -3.32
CA GLY A 165 -10.79 -8.72 -1.98
C GLY A 165 -9.99 -10.02 -1.98
N LEU A 166 -10.51 -11.09 -2.60
CA LEU A 166 -9.83 -12.39 -2.61
C LEU A 166 -8.53 -12.37 -3.38
N VAL A 167 -8.49 -11.71 -4.56
CA VAL A 167 -7.25 -11.60 -5.35
C VAL A 167 -6.20 -10.83 -4.56
N THR A 168 -6.57 -9.68 -3.98
CA THR A 168 -5.67 -8.86 -3.16
C THR A 168 -5.17 -9.59 -1.94
N ILE A 169 -6.07 -10.23 -1.18
CA ILE A 169 -5.68 -11.04 0.00
C ILE A 169 -4.75 -12.18 -0.42
N ALA A 170 -5.02 -12.87 -1.52
CA ALA A 170 -4.20 -13.99 -1.97
C ALA A 170 -2.77 -13.56 -2.30
N TYR A 171 -2.55 -12.57 -3.19
CA TYR A 171 -1.18 -12.21 -3.56
C TYR A 171 -0.41 -11.53 -2.41
N THR A 172 -1.11 -10.83 -1.50
CA THR A 172 -0.47 -10.15 -0.35
C THR A 172 -0.09 -11.13 0.77
N LEU A 173 -0.98 -12.06 1.14
CA LEU A 173 -0.71 -13.04 2.21
C LEU A 173 0.43 -13.99 1.85
N PHE A 174 0.45 -14.51 0.63
CA PHE A 174 1.47 -15.48 0.25
C PHE A 174 2.78 -14.80 -0.12
N GLY A 175 2.72 -13.67 -0.82
CA GLY A 175 3.91 -13.05 -1.37
C GLY A 175 4.67 -12.11 -0.43
N GLY A 176 4.05 -11.65 0.66
CA GLY A 176 4.66 -10.71 1.61
C GLY A 176 5.02 -9.36 0.98
N PHE A 177 5.92 -8.60 1.61
CA PHE A 177 6.32 -7.27 1.17
C PHE A 177 6.87 -7.24 -0.26
N LEU A 178 7.56 -8.29 -0.69
CA LEU A 178 8.14 -8.37 -2.02
C LEU A 178 7.07 -8.51 -3.12
N ALA A 179 5.99 -9.26 -2.87
CA ALA A 179 4.85 -9.26 -3.78
C ALA A 179 4.21 -7.89 -3.87
N VAL A 180 3.92 -7.28 -2.72
CA VAL A 180 3.31 -5.94 -2.65
C VAL A 180 4.14 -4.95 -3.46
N SER A 181 5.45 -4.89 -3.24
CA SER A 181 6.28 -3.93 -3.97
C SER A 181 6.38 -4.18 -5.47
N TRP A 182 6.36 -5.44 -5.91
CA TRP A 182 6.35 -5.75 -7.34
C TRP A 182 4.99 -5.48 -7.99
N THR A 183 3.91 -5.81 -7.31
CA THR A 183 2.55 -5.49 -7.77
C THR A 183 2.35 -4.00 -7.85
N ASP A 184 2.81 -3.25 -6.85
CA ASP A 184 2.74 -1.80 -6.83
C ASP A 184 3.57 -1.17 -7.94
N ALA A 185 4.78 -1.71 -8.20
CA ALA A 185 5.62 -1.20 -9.28
C ALA A 185 4.97 -1.40 -10.65
N VAL A 186 4.24 -2.49 -10.86
CA VAL A 186 3.45 -2.73 -12.09
C VAL A 186 2.19 -1.85 -12.14
N GLN A 187 1.56 -1.57 -10.99
CA GLN A 187 0.39 -0.69 -10.91
C GLN A 187 0.74 0.79 -11.10
N GLY A 188 1.93 1.20 -10.65
CA GLY A 188 2.40 2.58 -10.70
C GLY A 188 3.23 2.94 -11.95
N SER A 189 3.55 1.96 -12.81
CA SER A 189 4.24 2.15 -14.09
C SER A 189 3.27 2.35 -15.24
#